data_AF-A0A1V5A694-F1
#
_entry.id   AF-A0A1V5A694-F1
#
_cell.length_a   1.000
_cell.length_b   1.000
_cell.length_c   1.000
_cell.angle_alpha   90.00
_cell.angle_beta   90.00
_cell.angle_gamma   90.00
#
_symmetry.space_group_name_H-M   'P 1'
#
loop_
_entity.id
_entity.type
_entity.pdbx_description
1 polymer ?
#
loop_
_entity_poly.entity_id
_entity_poly.type
_entity_poly.pdbx_seq_one_letter_code
_entity_poly.pdbx_strand_id
1 'polypeptide(L)' 'MKKQYALALMLAAAVPGAGAMVLSSQGLIPFWAYAAVLIAGFPLFVLGLGLYWMAHEGEADIPFLGY' A
#
# COMPACT_ATOMS: atom_id res chain seq x y z
N MET A 1 -10.23 3.70 11.43
CA MET A 1 -10.39 3.72 9.95
C MET A 1 -10.98 2.37 9.54
N LYS A 2 -11.98 2.31 8.64
CA LYS A 2 -12.49 1.01 8.18
C LYS A 2 -11.39 0.30 7.38
N LYS A 3 -11.18 -0.98 7.63
CA LYS A 3 -10.16 -1.82 6.98
C LYS A 3 -10.26 -1.81 5.46
N GLN A 4 -11.48 -1.66 4.94
CA GLN A 4 -11.77 -1.46 3.51
C GLN A 4 -11.04 -0.26 2.89
N TYR A 5 -10.91 0.87 3.60
CA TYR A 5 -10.20 2.04 3.08
C TYR A 5 -8.69 1.86 3.09
N ALA A 6 -8.16 1.22 4.14
CA ALA A 6 -6.73 0.89 4.20
C ALA A 6 -6.34 -0.12 3.11
N LEU A 7 -7.20 -1.13 2.88
CA LEU A 7 -7.06 -2.08 1.78
C LEU A 7 -7.12 -1.36 0.42
N ALA A 8 -8.08 -0.45 0.22
CA ALA A 8 -8.21 0.30 -1.02
C ALA A 8 -6.97 1.15 -1.31
N LEU A 9 -6.44 1.85 -0.30
CA LEU A 9 -5.19 2.61 -0.42
C LEU A 9 -4.01 1.70 -0.78
N MET A 10 -3.86 0.56 -0.08
CA MET A 10 -2.81 -0.41 -0.35
C MET A 10 -2.88 -0.94 -1.80
N LEU A 11 -4.06 -1.33 -2.26
CA LEU A 11 -4.25 -1.86 -3.62
C LEU A 11 -4.08 -0.78 -4.70
N ALA A 12 -4.59 0.43 -4.47
CA ALA A 12 -4.41 1.56 -5.38
C ALA A 12 -2.93 1.96 -5.54
N ALA A 13 -2.10 1.69 -4.53
CA ALA A 13 -0.65 1.87 -4.61
C ALA A 13 0.07 0.66 -5.25
N ALA A 14 -0.32 -0.57 -4.88
CA ALA A 14 0.32 -1.79 -5.35
C ALA A 14 0.08 -2.06 -6.85
N VAL A 15 -1.15 -1.86 -7.34
CA VAL A 15 -1.52 -2.21 -8.72
C VAL A 15 -0.74 -1.38 -9.75
N PRO A 16 -0.63 -0.05 -9.65
CA PRO A 16 0.21 0.73 -10.55
C PRO A 16 1.69 0.35 -10.46
N GLY A 17 2.20 0.04 -9.27
CA GLY A 17 3.59 -0.40 -9.08
C GLY A 17 3.89 -1.71 -9.81
N ALA A 18 3.03 -2.72 -9.63
CA ALA A 18 3.13 -3.99 -10.36
C ALA A 18 2.98 -3.80 -11.87
N GLY A 19 2.01 -2.98 -12.30
CA GLY A 19 1.81 -2.64 -13.70
C GLY A 19 3.04 -1.96 -14.31
N ALA A 20 3.61 -0.96 -13.64
CA ALA A 20 4.80 -0.26 -14.10
C ALA A 20 6.02 -1.18 -14.16
N MET A 21 6.15 -2.16 -13.25
CA MET A 21 7.20 -3.18 -13.34
C MET A 21 7.09 -4.03 -14.60
N VAL A 22 5.87 -4.49 -14.94
CA VAL A 22 5.62 -5.27 -16.17
C VAL A 22 5.88 -4.43 -17.42
N LEU A 23 5.39 -3.19 -17.45
CA LEU A 23 5.61 -2.28 -18.58
C LEU A 23 7.10 -1.96 -18.76
N SER A 24 7.82 -1.76 -17.66
CA SER A 24 9.25 -1.49 -17.68
C SER A 24 10.06 -2.70 -18.16
N SER A 25 9.69 -3.93 -17.74
CA SER A 25 10.41 -5.14 -18.17
C SER A 25 10.21 -5.47 -19.65
N GLN A 26 9.12 -4.99 -20.25
CA GLN A 26 8.84 -5.09 -21.68
C GLN A 26 9.40 -3.89 -22.49
N GLY A 27 10.00 -2.90 -21.82
CA GLY A 27 10.51 -1.68 -22.46
C GLY A 27 9.43 -0.73 -22.98
N LEU A 28 8.19 -0.86 -22.49
CA LEU A 28 7.04 -0.05 -22.93
C LEU A 28 7.00 1.34 -22.29
N ILE A 29 7.69 1.53 -21.17
CA ILE A 29 7.83 2.83 -20.50
C ILE A 29 9.30 3.14 -20.22
N PRO A 30 9.70 4.43 -20.25
CA PRO A 30 11.04 4.83 -19.88
C PRO A 30 11.27 4.68 -18.37
N PHE A 31 12.53 4.46 -17.98
CA PHE A 31 12.90 4.24 -16.58
C PHE A 31 12.41 5.33 -15.62
N TRP A 32 12.44 6.61 -16.05
CA TRP A 32 11.99 7.71 -15.20
C TRP A 32 10.50 7.60 -14.84
N ALA A 33 9.66 7.08 -15.75
CA ALA A 33 8.24 6.89 -15.50
C ALA A 33 8.01 5.75 -14.50
N TYR A 34 8.74 4.64 -14.66
CA TYR A 34 8.74 3.54 -13.68
C TYR A 34 9.20 4.01 -12.29
N ALA A 35 10.30 4.75 -12.22
CA ALA A 35 10.84 5.29 -10.98
C ALA A 35 9.84 6.24 -10.29
N ALA A 36 9.18 7.13 -11.03
CA ALA A 36 8.16 8.03 -10.50
C ALA A 36 7.00 7.25 -9.86
N VAL A 37 6.52 6.19 -10.52
CA VAL A 37 5.44 5.34 -9.98
C VAL A 37 5.88 4.67 -8.67
N LEU A 38 7.11 4.15 -8.59
CA LEU A 38 7.59 3.53 -7.36
C LEU A 38 7.81 4.53 -6.23
N ILE A 39 8.39 5.70 -6.51
CA ILE A 39 8.65 6.75 -5.50
C ILE A 39 7.33 7.22 -4.87
N ALA A 40 6.27 7.38 -5.66
CA ALA A 40 4.96 7.76 -5.15
C ALA A 40 4.19 6.58 -4.54
N GLY A 41 4.20 5.43 -5.19
CA GLY A 41 3.40 4.27 -4.82
C GLY A 41 3.92 3.54 -3.59
N PHE A 42 5.24 3.36 -3.45
CA PHE A 42 5.81 2.59 -2.35
C PHE A 42 5.47 3.16 -0.95
N PRO A 43 5.60 4.48 -0.68
CA PRO A 43 5.20 5.06 0.60
C PRO A 43 3.69 4.87 0.87
N LEU A 44 2.85 5.05 -0.15
CA LEU A 44 1.39 4.88 -0.02
C LEU A 44 1.02 3.41 0.24
N PHE A 45 1.74 2.47 -0.37
CA PHE A 45 1.57 1.05 -0.12
C PHE A 45 1.93 0.69 1.32
N VAL A 46 3.10 1.13 1.81
CA VAL A 46 3.54 0.88 3.19
C VAL A 46 2.57 1.51 4.19
N LEU A 47 2.12 2.73 3.93
CA LEU A 47 1.10 3.39 4.75
C LEU A 47 -0.21 2.61 4.76
N GLY A 48 -0.72 2.21 3.59
CA GLY A 48 -1.94 1.42 3.47
C GLY A 48 -1.84 0.07 4.18
N LEU A 49 -0.71 -0.62 4.05
CA LEU A 49 -0.43 -1.88 4.73
C LEU A 49 -0.40 -1.71 6.26
N GLY A 50 0.33 -0.71 6.75
CA GLY A 50 0.37 -0.40 8.18
C GLY A 50 -1.00 -0.07 8.75
N LEU A 51 -1.77 0.78 8.05
CA LEU A 51 -3.14 1.10 8.42
C LEU A 51 -4.06 -0.12 8.36
N TYR A 52 -3.86 -1.03 7.40
CA TYR A 52 -4.66 -2.25 7.28
C TYR A 52 -4.40 -3.22 8.43
N TRP A 53 -3.14 -3.35 8.86
CA TRP A 53 -2.77 -4.15 10.03
C TRP A 53 -3.25 -3.53 11.34
N MET A 54 -3.25 -2.21 11.46
CA MET A 54 -3.79 -1.52 12.64
C MET A 54 -5.32 -1.39 12.66
N ALA A 55 -5.98 -1.55 11.50
CA ALA A 55 -7.44 -1.45 11.40
C ALA A 55 -8.10 -2.66 12.06
N HIS A 56 -8.43 -2.49 13.34
CA HIS A 56 -9.17 -3.47 14.13
C HIS A 56 -10.63 -3.54 13.67
N GLU A 57 -11.16 -4.75 13.50
CA GLU A 57 -12.57 -5.01 13.10
C GLU A 57 -13.41 -5.62 14.24
N GLY A 58 -12.81 -5.92 15.40
CA GLY A 58 -13.47 -6.43 16.61
C GLY A 58 -13.65 -5.37 17.72
N GLU A 59 -14.04 -5.79 18.93
CA GLU A 59 -13.97 -4.92 20.12
C GLU A 59 -12.51 -4.55 20.42
N ALA A 60 -12.28 -3.37 20.99
CA ALA A 60 -10.94 -2.91 21.35
C ALA A 60 -10.20 -4.01 22.13
N ASP A 61 -8.99 -4.36 21.68
CA ASP A 61 -8.11 -5.21 22.49
C ASP A 61 -8.06 -4.62 23.90
N ILE A 62 -8.43 -5.44 24.90
CA ILE A 62 -8.21 -5.15 26.32
C ILE A 62 -6.80 -4.57 26.46
N PRO A 63 -6.65 -3.38 27.08
CA PRO A 63 -5.40 -2.66 27.01
C PRO A 63 -4.27 -3.54 27.56
N PHE A 64 -3.31 -3.86 26.69
CA PHE A 64 -2.08 -4.55 27.07
C PHE A 64 -1.20 -3.70 28.03
N LEU A 65 -1.63 -2.48 28.35
CA LEU A 65 -1.15 -1.65 29.46
C LEU A 65 -1.95 -1.98 30.72
N GLY A 66 -1.70 -3.16 31.26
CA GLY A 66 -2.43 -3.70 32.39
C GLY A 66 -1.77 -4.92 33.00
N TYR A 67 -0.43 -4.95 33.04
CA TYR A 67 0.38 -5.70 33.99
C TYR A 67 1.58 -4.85 34.38
#